data_AF-A0A1R1PK41-F1
#
_entry.id   AF-A0A1R1PK41-F1
#
_cell.length_a   1.000
_cell.length_b   1.000
_cell.length_c   1.000
_cell.angle_alpha   90.00
_cell.angle_beta   90.00
_cell.angle_gamma   90.00
#
_symmetry.space_group_name_H-M   'P 1'
#
loop_
_entity.id
_entity.type
_entity.pdbx_description
1 polymer ?
#
loop_
_entity_poly.entity_id
_entity_poly.type
_entity_poly.pdbx_seq_one_letter_code
_entity_poly.pdbx_strand_id
1 'polypeptide(L)'
;MSRPFGVSLLVAGVDDIKGPQLFVTDPSGSLVRYEAKAIGAGSEGAQAELQQSYYKNMSLAEAEVLTLKVIKQVMEEKLSSKNVQLAKVAKDEKTGAAQFKIYSSQDLEPIIERLAEQD
;
A
#
# COMPACT_ATOMS: atom_id res chain seq x y z
N MET A 1 -8.90 25.79 22.49
CA MET A 1 -8.66 25.12 21.19
C MET A 1 -7.67 24.00 21.40
N SER A 2 -7.97 22.79 20.91
CA SER A 2 -7.07 21.63 20.97
C SER A 2 -6.05 21.67 19.83
N ARG A 3 -4.82 21.23 20.10
CA ARG A 3 -3.77 21.05 19.07
C ARG A 3 -4.08 19.82 18.22
N PRO A 4 -4.19 19.93 16.89
CA PRO A 4 -4.38 18.75 16.02
C PRO A 4 -3.21 17.78 16.11
N PHE A 5 -3.47 16.48 15.93
CA PHE A 5 -2.41 15.49 15.79
C PHE A 5 -1.73 15.67 14.44
N GLY A 6 -0.40 15.80 14.44
CA GLY A 6 0.42 15.98 13.22
C GLY A 6 0.64 14.67 12.47
N VAL A 7 -0.43 13.93 12.19
CA VAL A 7 -0.38 12.63 11.51
C VAL A 7 -1.34 12.62 10.32
N SER A 8 -0.95 11.93 9.26
CA SER A 8 -1.86 11.53 8.18
C SER A 8 -2.01 10.01 8.22
N LEU A 9 -3.21 9.52 7.89
CA LEU A 9 -3.54 8.11 7.93
C LEU A 9 -3.97 7.63 6.54
N LEU A 10 -3.49 6.45 6.16
CA LEU A 10 -4.10 5.64 5.12
C LEU A 10 -5.08 4.66 5.79
N VAL A 11 -6.33 4.68 5.36
CA VAL A 11 -7.37 3.77 5.83
C VAL A 11 -7.79 2.91 4.64
N ALA A 12 -7.42 1.63 4.67
CA ALA A 12 -7.74 0.66 3.64
C ALA A 12 -8.73 -0.39 4.17
N GLY A 13 -9.63 -0.85 3.31
CA GLY A 13 -10.60 -1.88 3.65
C GLY A 13 -11.32 -2.42 2.43
N VAL A 14 -12.20 -3.39 2.64
CA VAL A 14 -13.10 -3.88 1.58
C VAL A 14 -14.53 -3.63 2.02
N ASP A 15 -15.26 -2.85 1.23
CA ASP A 15 -16.68 -2.63 1.38
C ASP A 15 -17.47 -3.74 0.67
N ASP A 16 -18.62 -4.14 1.25
CA ASP A 16 -19.40 -5.25 0.71
C ASP A 16 -19.98 -4.97 -0.67
N ILE A 17 -20.32 -3.71 -0.96
CA ILE A 17 -20.98 -3.27 -2.19
C ILE A 17 -19.95 -2.64 -3.15
N LYS A 18 -19.08 -1.78 -2.64
CA LYS A 18 -18.16 -0.95 -3.44
C LYS A 18 -16.80 -1.61 -3.64
N GLY A 19 -16.53 -2.74 -2.98
CA GLY A 19 -15.24 -3.44 -3.08
C GLY A 19 -14.10 -2.69 -2.37
N PRO A 20 -12.84 -2.89 -2.79
CA PRO A 20 -11.67 -2.29 -2.15
C PRO A 20 -11.75 -0.76 -2.07
N GLN A 21 -11.48 -0.22 -0.88
CA GLN A 21 -11.47 1.22 -0.60
C GLN A 21 -10.14 1.64 0.03
N LEU A 22 -9.67 2.83 -0.36
CA LEU A 22 -8.55 3.52 0.25
C LEU A 22 -8.93 4.97 0.51
N PHE A 23 -8.80 5.41 1.75
CA PHE A 23 -9.03 6.78 2.17
C PHE A 23 -7.79 7.37 2.82
N VAL A 24 -7.61 8.67 2.64
CA VAL A 24 -6.60 9.44 3.36
C VAL A 24 -7.30 10.46 4.24
N THR A 25 -6.84 10.56 5.47
CA THR A 25 -7.16 11.67 6.35
C THR A 25 -5.89 12.36 6.84
N ASP A 26 -5.93 13.69 6.92
CA ASP A 26 -4.81 14.53 7.34
C ASP A 26 -5.22 15.45 8.52
N PRO A 27 -4.30 16.22 9.11
CA PRO A 27 -4.59 17.06 10.28
C PRO A 27 -5.63 18.17 10.05
N SER A 28 -6.00 18.46 8.79
CA SER A 28 -7.06 19.43 8.48
C SER A 28 -8.47 18.85 8.70
N GLY A 29 -8.58 17.53 8.87
CA GLY A 29 -9.85 16.82 8.92
C GLY A 29 -10.41 16.44 7.53
N SER A 30 -9.64 16.69 6.47
CA SER A 30 -10.00 16.23 5.12
C SER A 30 -10.03 14.72 5.06
N LEU A 31 -11.07 14.14 4.45
CA LEU A 31 -11.18 12.70 4.19
C LEU A 31 -11.45 12.48 2.70
N VAL A 32 -10.48 11.91 1.99
CA VAL A 32 -10.54 11.79 0.52
C VAL A 32 -10.25 10.35 0.09
N ARG A 33 -11.06 9.84 -0.85
CA ARG A 33 -10.90 8.50 -1.44
C ARG A 33 -9.86 8.54 -2.56
N TYR A 34 -8.99 7.53 -2.61
CA TYR A 34 -8.02 7.32 -3.67
C TYR A 34 -8.08 5.89 -4.22
N GLU A 35 -7.54 5.70 -5.42
CA GLU A 35 -7.31 4.36 -5.99
C GLU A 35 -5.91 3.85 -5.63
N ALA A 36 -4.92 4.76 -5.61
CA ALA A 36 -3.58 4.53 -5.09
C ALA A 36 -3.02 5.84 -4.50
N LYS A 37 -2.30 5.77 -3.38
CA LYS A 37 -1.78 6.96 -2.69
C LYS A 37 -0.52 6.66 -1.88
N ALA A 38 0.47 7.52 -2.01
CA ALA A 38 1.63 7.58 -1.11
C ALA A 38 1.53 8.79 -0.17
N ILE A 39 2.01 8.63 1.07
CA ILE A 39 2.12 9.70 2.08
C ILE A 39 3.50 9.63 2.76
N GLY A 40 3.93 10.71 3.41
CA GLY A 40 5.20 10.76 4.14
C GLY A 40 6.38 11.26 3.30
N ALA A 41 7.61 11.02 3.78
CA ALA A 41 8.83 11.42 3.11
C ALA A 41 9.00 10.66 1.78
N GLY A 42 9.46 11.35 0.74
CA GLY A 42 9.59 10.77 -0.61
C GLY A 42 8.26 10.54 -1.34
N SER A 43 7.12 10.94 -0.76
CA SER A 43 5.80 10.67 -1.33
C SER A 43 5.58 11.25 -2.73
N GLU A 44 6.25 12.33 -3.11
CA GLU A 44 6.15 12.91 -4.46
C GLU A 44 6.66 11.93 -5.53
N GLY A 45 7.86 11.37 -5.34
CA GLY A 45 8.43 10.37 -6.24
C GLY A 45 7.64 9.07 -6.24
N ALA A 46 7.25 8.59 -5.05
CA ALA A 46 6.41 7.41 -4.91
C ALA A 46 5.03 7.59 -5.59
N GLN A 47 4.45 8.78 -5.51
CA GLN A 47 3.17 9.09 -6.14
C GLN A 47 3.28 9.13 -7.67
N ALA A 48 4.40 9.62 -8.22
CA ALA A 48 4.64 9.62 -9.66
C ALA A 48 4.72 8.18 -10.21
N GLU A 49 5.41 7.28 -9.52
CA GLU A 49 5.46 5.86 -9.91
C GLU A 49 4.08 5.20 -9.82
N LEU A 50 3.32 5.48 -8.76
CA LEU A 50 1.94 5.02 -8.67
C LEU A 50 1.09 5.54 -9.84
N GLN A 51 1.24 6.80 -10.25
CA GLN A 51 0.50 7.34 -11.39
C GLN A 51 0.87 6.68 -12.72
N GLN A 52 2.12 6.25 -12.88
CA GLN A 52 2.61 5.60 -14.08
C GLN A 52 2.22 4.12 -14.17
N SER A 53 2.37 3.40 -13.05
CA SER A 53 2.36 1.93 -13.05
C SER A 53 1.07 1.32 -12.50
N TYR A 54 0.25 2.08 -11.75
CA TYR A 54 -1.04 1.59 -11.26
C TYR A 54 -2.07 1.45 -12.38
N TYR A 55 -2.87 0.38 -12.30
CA TYR A 55 -4.10 0.26 -13.06
C TYR A 55 -5.18 -0.49 -12.26
N LYS A 56 -6.44 -0.22 -12.57
CA LYS A 56 -7.59 -0.57 -11.70
C LYS A 56 -7.79 -2.07 -11.43
N ASN A 57 -7.40 -2.92 -12.38
CA ASN A 57 -7.70 -4.36 -12.35
C ASN A 57 -6.47 -5.22 -12.07
N MET A 58 -5.50 -4.70 -11.31
CA MET A 58 -4.35 -5.47 -10.85
C MET A 58 -4.79 -6.67 -10.00
N SER A 59 -4.12 -7.80 -10.21
CA SER A 59 -4.15 -8.90 -9.26
C SER A 59 -3.44 -8.50 -7.95
N LEU A 60 -3.72 -9.21 -6.86
CA LEU A 60 -3.02 -8.97 -5.59
C LEU A 60 -1.50 -9.17 -5.73
N ALA A 61 -1.07 -10.15 -6.54
CA ALA A 61 0.35 -10.40 -6.77
C ALA A 61 1.04 -9.23 -7.50
N GLU A 62 0.36 -8.60 -8.47
CA GLU A 62 0.88 -7.40 -9.14
C GLU A 62 0.91 -6.20 -8.20
N ALA A 63 -0.14 -6.02 -7.39
CA ALA A 63 -0.20 -4.93 -6.42
C ALA A 63 0.88 -5.06 -5.32
N GLU A 64 1.19 -6.29 -4.88
CA GLU A 64 2.29 -6.58 -3.95
C GLU A 64 3.64 -6.09 -4.53
N VAL A 65 3.94 -6.48 -5.78
CA VAL A 65 5.19 -6.11 -6.46
C VAL A 65 5.24 -4.61 -6.71
N LEU A 66 4.16 -4.00 -7.21
CA LEU A 66 4.10 -2.55 -7.43
C LEU A 66 4.36 -1.78 -6.14
N THR A 67 3.75 -2.20 -5.02
CA THR A 67 3.94 -1.52 -3.73
C THR A 67 5.40 -1.52 -3.30
N LEU A 68 6.10 -2.65 -3.46
CA LEU A 68 7.53 -2.73 -3.15
C LEU A 68 8.38 -1.93 -4.15
N LYS A 69 8.03 -1.93 -5.44
CA LYS A 69 8.71 -1.12 -6.47
C LYS A 69 8.66 0.37 -6.14
N VAL A 70 7.47 0.87 -5.80
CA VAL A 70 7.22 2.27 -5.43
C VAL A 70 8.05 2.69 -4.23
N ILE A 71 8.10 1.86 -3.19
CA ILE A 71 8.89 2.15 -1.98
C ILE A 71 10.39 2.06 -2.28
N LYS A 72 10.86 1.04 -3.02
CA LYS A 72 12.27 0.88 -3.41
C LYS A 72 12.82 2.12 -4.12
N GLN A 73 12.02 2.77 -4.97
CA GLN A 73 12.46 3.96 -5.72
C GLN A 73 12.79 5.16 -4.82
N VAL A 74 12.20 5.23 -3.63
CA VAL A 74 12.39 6.34 -2.68
C VAL A 74 13.22 5.94 -1.46
N MET A 75 13.74 4.72 -1.44
CA MET A 75 14.65 4.23 -0.41
C MET A 75 16.11 4.49 -0.81
N GLU A 76 16.92 4.90 0.15
CA GLU A 76 18.38 5.00 0.00
C GLU A 76 19.06 3.63 0.14
N GLU A 77 18.53 2.80 1.04
CA GLU A 77 19.03 1.44 1.28
C GLU A 77 18.39 0.41 0.36
N LYS A 78 19.09 -0.71 0.15
CA LYS A 78 18.52 -1.87 -0.53
C LYS A 78 17.30 -2.39 0.25
N LEU A 79 16.18 -2.54 -0.45
CA LEU A 79 14.95 -3.12 0.10
C LEU A 79 15.19 -4.56 0.56
N SER A 80 14.73 -4.90 1.76
CA SER A 80 14.83 -6.24 2.36
C SER A 80 13.66 -6.53 3.32
N SER A 81 13.45 -7.79 3.68
CA SER A 81 12.39 -8.20 4.63
C SER A 81 12.55 -7.63 6.05
N LYS A 82 13.64 -6.90 6.33
CA LYS A 82 13.96 -6.29 7.63
C LYS A 82 13.65 -4.79 7.71
N ASN A 83 13.65 -4.08 6.57
CA ASN A 83 13.47 -2.63 6.52
C ASN A 83 12.15 -2.18 5.86
N VAL A 84 11.34 -3.13 5.39
CA VAL A 84 9.98 -2.88 4.90
C VAL A 84 8.99 -3.85 5.52
N GLN A 85 7.75 -3.39 5.70
CA GLN A 85 6.61 -4.23 6.04
C GLN A 85 5.53 -4.07 4.98
N LEU A 86 4.88 -5.17 4.63
CA LEU A 86 3.75 -5.20 3.72
C LEU A 86 2.53 -5.75 4.47
N ALA A 87 1.36 -5.18 4.17
CA ALA A 87 0.10 -5.71 4.65
C ALA A 87 -0.93 -5.67 3.53
N LYS A 88 -1.88 -6.61 3.56
CA LYS A 88 -3.02 -6.63 2.65
C LYS A 88 -4.33 -6.67 3.41
N VAL A 89 -5.36 -6.15 2.76
CA VAL A 89 -6.76 -6.39 3.11
C VAL A 89 -7.49 -6.86 1.85
N ALA A 90 -8.06 -8.05 1.89
CA ALA A 90 -8.76 -8.66 0.76
C ALA A 90 -9.94 -9.50 1.26
N LYS A 91 -10.94 -9.76 0.42
CA LYS A 91 -11.99 -10.73 0.75
C LYS A 91 -11.39 -12.14 0.70
N ASP A 92 -11.62 -12.91 1.75
CA ASP A 92 -11.35 -14.33 1.75
C ASP A 92 -12.33 -15.03 0.78
N GLU A 93 -11.79 -15.84 -0.13
CA GLU A 93 -12.59 -16.46 -1.21
C GLU A 93 -13.64 -17.45 -0.68
N LYS A 94 -13.42 -18.05 0.50
CA LYS A 94 -14.29 -19.08 1.05
C LYS A 94 -15.41 -18.48 1.90
N THR A 95 -15.08 -17.45 2.66
CA THR A 95 -15.98 -16.85 3.66
C THR A 95 -16.58 -15.54 3.19
N GLY A 96 -16.00 -14.90 2.17
CA GLY A 96 -16.39 -13.57 1.69
C GLY A 96 -16.02 -12.43 2.63
N ALA A 97 -15.46 -12.73 3.81
CA ALA A 97 -15.12 -11.75 4.83
C ALA A 97 -13.83 -11.01 4.48
N ALA A 98 -13.74 -9.73 4.84
CA ALA A 98 -12.50 -8.97 4.71
C ALA A 98 -11.44 -9.50 5.70
N GLN A 99 -10.29 -9.91 5.17
CA GLN A 99 -9.15 -10.41 5.95
C GLN A 99 -7.98 -9.43 5.84
N PHE A 100 -7.56 -8.90 6.98
CA PHE A 100 -6.31 -8.16 7.12
C PHE A 100 -5.17 -9.11 7.47
N LYS A 101 -4.05 -9.05 6.73
CA LYS A 101 -2.84 -9.83 7.00
C LYS A 101 -1.61 -8.93 6.86
N ILE A 102 -0.79 -8.90 7.90
CA ILE A 102 0.60 -8.41 7.82
C ILE A 102 1.47 -9.57 7.33
N TYR A 103 2.34 -9.31 6.36
CA TYR A 103 3.25 -10.31 5.80
C TYR A 103 4.35 -10.58 6.80
N SER A 104 4.62 -11.86 7.06
CA SER A 104 5.84 -12.26 7.75
C SER A 104 7.05 -12.08 6.81
N SER A 105 8.27 -12.12 7.35
CA SER A 105 9.48 -12.09 6.52
C SER A 105 9.49 -13.22 5.48
N GLN A 106 8.97 -14.40 5.85
CA GLN A 106 8.85 -15.56 4.95
C GLN A 106 7.83 -15.34 3.83
N ASP A 107 6.76 -14.60 4.07
CA ASP A 107 5.78 -14.24 3.03
C ASP A 107 6.33 -13.13 2.10
N LEU A 108 7.20 -12.27 2.63
CA LEU A 108 7.69 -11.08 1.96
C LEU A 108 8.89 -11.36 1.05
N GLU A 109 9.77 -12.26 1.45
CA GLU A 109 10.96 -12.66 0.68
C GLU A 109 10.63 -13.09 -0.77
N PRO A 110 9.65 -13.96 -1.02
CA PRO A 110 9.26 -14.34 -2.39
C PRO A 110 8.71 -13.16 -3.23
N ILE A 111 8.19 -12.10 -2.61
CA ILE A 111 7.72 -10.91 -3.33
C ILE A 111 8.92 -10.04 -3.72
N ILE A 112 9.91 -9.92 -2.82
CA ILE A 112 11.15 -9.18 -3.07
C ILE A 112 11.94 -9.84 -4.20
N GLU A 113 11.99 -11.18 -4.24
CA GLU A 113 12.60 -11.93 -5.33
C GLU A 113 11.88 -11.68 -6.66
N ARG A 114 10.54 -11.78 -6.69
CA ARG A 114 9.72 -11.45 -7.87
C ARG A 114 9.96 -10.03 -8.39
N LEU A 115 10.16 -9.06 -7.50
CA LEU A 115 10.50 -7.69 -7.89
C LEU A 115 11.87 -7.62 -8.58
N ALA A 116 12.87 -8.35 -8.08
CA ALA A 116 14.22 -8.34 -8.64
C ALA A 116 14.31 -9.02 -10.01
N GLU A 117 13.40 -9.94 -10.33
CA GLU A 117 13.30 -10.60 -11.64
C GLU A 117 12.68 -9.70 -12.73
N GLN A 118 12.01 -8.62 -12.34
CA GLN A 118 11.35 -7.68 -13.25
C GLN A 118 12.20 -6.43 -13.57
N ASP A 119 13.34 -6.27 -12.89
CA ASP A 119 14.35 -5.25 -13.21
C ASP A 119 15.22 -5.70 -14.42
#